data_AF-A0A1H2FBH5-F1
#
_entry.id   AF-A0A1H2FBH5-F1
#
_cell.length_a   1.000
_cell.length_b   1.000
_cell.length_c   1.000
_cell.angle_alpha   90.00
_cell.angle_beta   90.00
_cell.angle_gamma   90.00
#
_symmetry.space_group_name_H-M   'P 1'
#
loop_
_entity.id
_entity.type
_entity.pdbx_description
1 polymer ?
#
loop_
_entity_poly.entity_id
_entity_poly.type
_entity_poly.pdbx_seq_one_letter_code
_entity_poly.pdbx_strand_id
1 'polypeptide(L)' 'MTKHICPAIYQHKNTPPHIDAYSHCLLLAIQSDLIRFRTGEQDSQRAVELRKINTRLSSALARFEPPKEVRP' A
#
# COMPACT_ATOMS: atom_id res chain seq x y z
N MET A 1 -15.62 32.24 20.72
CA MET A 1 -14.71 31.08 20.87
C MET A 1 -15.04 30.06 19.79
N THR A 2 -14.25 30.07 18.72
CA THR A 2 -14.48 29.31 17.49
C THR A 2 -13.92 27.91 17.65
N LYS A 3 -14.79 26.88 17.70
CA LYS A 3 -14.34 25.50 17.57
C LYS A 3 -14.11 25.23 16.08
N HIS A 4 -12.86 25.26 15.65
CA HIS A 4 -12.46 24.69 14.37
C HIS A 4 -12.57 23.17 14.46
N ILE A 5 -13.79 22.67 14.21
CA ILE A 5 -14.03 21.25 14.00
C ILE A 5 -13.47 20.97 12.61
N CYS A 6 -12.28 20.36 12.55
CA CYS A 6 -11.81 19.70 11.33
C CYS A 6 -12.94 18.75 10.90
N PRO A 7 -13.49 18.85 9.68
CA PRO A 7 -14.52 17.94 9.26
C PRO A 7 -13.87 16.56 9.19
N ALA A 8 -14.22 15.71 10.16
CA ALA A 8 -13.99 14.29 10.07
C ALA A 8 -14.53 13.87 8.71
N ILE A 9 -13.64 13.44 7.84
CA ILE A 9 -13.97 12.86 6.54
C ILE A 9 -14.99 11.77 6.87
N TYR A 10 -16.24 11.99 6.46
CA TYR A 10 -17.28 10.98 6.55
C TYR A 10 -16.79 9.78 5.74
N GLN A 11 -16.20 8.79 6.42
CA GLN A 11 -15.93 7.50 5.83
C GLN A 11 -17.29 6.87 5.53
N HIS A 12 -17.71 6.92 4.27
CA HIS A 12 -18.74 6.04 3.77
C HIS A 12 -18.25 4.61 4.05
N LYS A 13 -18.87 3.94 5.02
CA LYS A 13 -18.56 2.55 5.41
C LYS A 13 -18.69 1.53 4.27
N ASN A 14 -19.17 1.95 3.10
CA ASN A 14 -19.47 1.09 1.94
C ASN A 14 -18.59 1.38 0.71
N THR A 15 -17.67 2.35 0.77
CA THR A 15 -16.72 2.59 -0.34
C THR A 15 -15.41 1.85 -0.06
N PRO A 16 -14.94 0.98 -0.96
CA PRO A 16 -13.61 0.39 -0.86
C PRO A 16 -12.55 1.47 -0.67
N PRO A 17 -11.47 1.20 0.07
CA PRO A 17 -10.40 2.18 0.23
C PRO A 17 -9.78 2.46 -1.15
N HIS A 18 -9.56 3.74 -1.44
CA HIS A 18 -8.94 4.19 -2.67
C HIS A 18 -7.53 4.68 -2.38
N ILE A 19 -6.62 4.42 -3.31
CA ILE A 19 -5.27 4.95 -3.35
C ILE A 19 -5.10 5.66 -4.69
N ASP A 20 -4.43 6.82 -4.70
CA ASP A 20 -4.14 7.51 -5.96
C ASP A 20 -3.13 6.71 -6.79
N ALA A 21 -3.15 6.93 -8.11
CA ALA A 21 -2.33 6.16 -9.05
C ALA A 21 -0.82 6.29 -8.76
N TYR A 22 -0.36 7.47 -8.35
CA TYR A 22 1.06 7.71 -8.07
C TYR A 22 1.51 6.92 -6.83
N SER A 23 0.76 7.02 -5.73
CA SER A 23 1.03 6.25 -4.51
C SER A 23 0.95 4.75 -4.76
N HIS A 24 -0.02 4.29 -5.58
CA HIS A 24 -0.13 2.87 -5.95
C HIS A 24 1.12 2.38 -6.71
N CYS A 25 1.55 3.14 -7.73
CA CYS A 25 2.76 2.83 -8.48
C CYS A 25 4.01 2.80 -7.60
N LEU A 26 4.15 3.76 -6.67
CA LEU A 26 5.27 3.81 -5.73
C LEU A 26 5.31 2.57 -4.82
N LEU A 27 4.16 2.15 -4.30
CA LEU A 27 4.09 0.94 -3.46
C LEU A 27 4.42 -0.34 -4.23
N LEU A 28 4.00 -0.44 -5.50
CA LEU A 28 4.39 -1.55 -6.37
C LEU A 28 5.90 -1.56 -6.65
N ALA A 29 6.52 -0.39 -6.86
CA ALA A 29 7.96 -0.29 -7.02
C ALA A 29 8.70 -0.74 -5.76
N ILE A 30 8.26 -0.29 -4.57
CA ILE A 30 8.80 -0.73 -3.28
C ILE A 30 8.65 -2.24 -3.11
N GLN A 31 7.50 -2.80 -3.48
CA GLN A 31 7.27 -4.25 -3.42
C GLN A 31 8.24 -5.02 -4.31
N SER A 32 8.48 -4.54 -5.53
CA SER A 32 9.47 -5.09 -6.45
C SER A 32 10.89 -5.07 -5.86
N ASP A 33 11.29 -3.95 -5.24
CA ASP A 33 12.60 -3.83 -4.61
C ASP A 33 12.75 -4.77 -3.39
N LEU A 34 11.72 -4.91 -2.57
CA LEU A 34 11.72 -5.88 -1.45
C LEU A 34 11.90 -7.32 -1.94
N ILE A 35 11.30 -7.69 -3.08
CA ILE A 35 11.49 -9.01 -3.69
C ILE A 35 12.93 -9.19 -4.18
N ARG A 36 13.51 -8.15 -4.80
CA ARG A 36 14.92 -8.16 -5.25
C ARG A 36 15.87 -8.31 -4.07
N PHE A 37 15.69 -7.52 -3.01
CA PHE A 37 16.52 -7.62 -1.80
C PHE A 37 16.42 -8.99 -1.15
N ARG A 38 15.20 -9.55 -1.01
CA ARG A 38 15.04 -10.90 -0.46
C ARG A 38 15.76 -11.97 -1.28
N THR A 39 15.72 -11.85 -2.60
CA THR A 39 16.34 -12.83 -3.51
C THR A 39 17.87 -12.82 -3.39
N GLY A 40 18.47 -11.66 -3.12
CA GLY A 40 19.91 -11.52 -2.90
C GLY A 40 20.37 -11.69 -1.45
N GLU A 41 19.46 -11.90 -0.51
CA GLU A 41 19.77 -11.94 0.92
C GLU A 41 20.39 -13.30 1.32
N GLN A 42 21.55 -13.25 1.98
CA GLN A 42 22.26 -14.45 2.44
C GLN A 42 21.95 -14.81 3.88
N ASP A 43 21.52 -13.84 4.69
CA ASP A 43 21.05 -14.08 6.04
C ASP A 43 19.61 -14.61 6.02
N SER A 44 19.44 -15.86 6.46
CA SER A 44 18.14 -16.55 6.45
C SER A 44 17.10 -15.88 7.34
N GLN A 45 17.52 -15.26 8.45
CA GLN A 45 16.62 -14.53 9.34
C GLN A 45 16.17 -13.22 8.70
N ARG A 46 17.09 -12.48 8.07
CA ARG A 46 16.73 -11.26 7.31
C ARG A 46 15.82 -11.57 6.13
N ALA A 47 16.05 -12.68 5.42
CA ALA A 47 15.18 -13.12 4.33
C ALA A 47 13.75 -13.43 4.80
N VAL A 48 13.59 -14.02 6.00
CA VAL A 48 12.28 -14.26 6.61
C VAL A 48 11.59 -12.94 6.97
N GLU A 49 12.30 -11.97 7.53
CA GLU A 49 11.73 -10.65 7.84
C GLU A 49 11.31 -9.90 6.57
N LEU A 50 12.14 -9.90 5.52
CA LEU A 50 11.79 -9.32 4.22
C LEU A 50 10.55 -9.99 3.62
N ARG A 51 10.42 -11.33 3.75
CA ARG A 51 9.21 -12.04 3.34
C ARG A 51 7.97 -11.57 4.11
N LYS A 52 8.05 -11.42 5.43
CA LYS A 52 6.93 -10.93 6.26
C LYS A 52 6.49 -9.52 5.84
N ILE A 53 7.45 -8.62 5.61
CA ILE A 53 7.18 -7.25 5.14
C ILE A 53 6.47 -7.29 3.78
N ASN A 54 7.01 -8.06 2.83
CA ASN A 54 6.41 -8.18 1.49
C ASN A 54 4.99 -8.76 1.55
N THR A 55 4.74 -9.77 2.38
CA THR A 55 3.38 -10.33 2.58
C THR A 55 2.42 -9.26 3.10
N ARG A 56 2.82 -8.49 4.13
CA ARG A 56 1.97 -7.42 4.69
C ARG A 56 1.66 -6.34 3.64
N LEU A 57 2.64 -5.95 2.83
CA LEU A 57 2.45 -4.99 1.75
C LEU A 57 1.51 -5.53 0.67
N SER A 58 1.69 -6.79 0.26
CA SER A 58 0.82 -7.47 -0.70
C SER A 58 -0.64 -7.49 -0.22
N SER A 59 -0.87 -7.84 1.05
CA SER A 59 -2.21 -7.83 1.65
C SER A 59 -2.79 -6.42 1.79
N ALA A 60 -1.97 -5.40 2.02
CA ALA A 60 -2.43 -4.02 2.05
C ALA A 60 -2.87 -3.55 0.66
N LEU A 61 -2.05 -3.81 -0.37
CA LEU A 61 -2.35 -3.45 -1.76
C LEU A 61 -3.61 -4.14 -2.27
N ALA A 62 -3.83 -5.41 -1.93
CA ALA A 62 -5.02 -6.16 -2.31
C ALA A 62 -6.35 -5.60 -1.75
N ARG A 63 -6.31 -4.68 -0.78
CA ARG A 63 -7.50 -4.06 -0.20
C ARG A 63 -7.97 -2.84 -0.99
N PHE A 64 -7.09 -2.23 -1.79
CA PHE A 64 -7.43 -1.06 -2.57
C PHE A 64 -8.05 -1.48 -3.90
N GLU A 65 -9.08 -0.75 -4.33
CA GLU A 65 -9.56 -0.89 -5.71
C GLU A 65 -8.43 -0.53 -6.68
N PRO A 66 -8.26 -1.30 -7.77
CA PRO A 66 -7.33 -0.92 -8.82
C PRO A 66 -7.67 0.50 -9.32
N PRO A 67 -6.67 1.34 -9.67
CA PRO A 67 -6.93 2.66 -10.20
C PRO A 67 -7.92 2.55 -11.36
N LYS A 68 -9.04 3.27 -11.28
CA LYS A 68 -9.98 3.32 -12.40
C LYS A 68 -9.23 3.87 -13.60
N GLU A 69 -9.12 3.09 -14.66
CA GLU A 69 -8.61 3.57 -15.93
C GLU A 69 -9.46 4.77 -16.35
N VAL A 70 -8.87 5.96 -16.34
CA VAL A 70 -9.47 7.11 -17.02
C VAL A 70 -9.27 6.83 -18.50
N ARG A 71 -10.25 6.16 -19.11
CA ARG A 71 -10.29 5.99 -20.56
C ARG A 71 -10.38 7.40 -21.19
N PRO A 72 -9.54 7.74 -22.17
CA PRO A 72 -9.62 9.02 -22.88
C PRO A 72 -10.92 9.17 -23.65
#